data_AF-A0AB36FX10-F1
#
_entry.id   AF-A0AB36FX10-F1
#
_cell.length_a   1.000
_cell.length_b   1.000
_cell.length_c   1.000
_cell.angle_alpha   90.00
_cell.angle_beta   90.00
_cell.angle_gamma   90.00
#
_symmetry.space_group_name_H-M   'P 1'
#
loop_
_entity.id
_entity.type
_entity.pdbx_description
1 polymer ?
#
loop_
_entity_poly.entity_id
_entity_poly.type
_entity_poly.pdbx_seq_one_letter_code
_entity_poly.pdbx_strand_id
1 'polypeptide(L)'
;MKEIEGLEHALEVLRPKWDDFNAHFESENEKFIGLLRQDHDALGRVLKSHLILEHYLTVYLKQSFGLDDLESARLSFFQKVTLLPATGSAVSAVKLGLKKLNKVRNEFAHRLNQDLEEFDLNPINEVINIFRPEATFKSNLDRIEAFATIAVTFLIIPPDDLKQTFAQAFSNVSAFDHDL
;
A
#
# COMPACT_ATOMS: atom_id res chain seq x y z
N MET A 1 -14.98 -15.65 39.44
CA MET A 1 -15.07 -16.73 38.43
C MET A 1 -13.76 -16.72 37.68
N LYS A 2 -13.01 -17.83 37.62
CA LYS A 2 -11.78 -17.87 36.82
C LYS A 2 -12.19 -17.80 35.34
N GLU A 3 -11.49 -17.00 34.53
CA GLU A 3 -11.81 -16.85 33.10
C GLU A 3 -11.43 -18.08 32.27
N ILE A 4 -10.58 -18.95 32.82
CA ILE A 4 -10.16 -20.21 32.21
C ILE A 4 -10.08 -21.29 33.31
N GLU A 5 -10.76 -22.41 33.10
CA GLU A 5 -10.75 -23.58 33.99
C GLU A 5 -9.94 -24.73 33.37
N GLY A 6 -9.38 -25.62 34.19
CA GLY A 6 -8.69 -26.85 33.74
C GLY A 6 -7.20 -26.72 33.39
N LEU A 7 -6.62 -25.50 33.42
CA LEU A 7 -5.19 -25.29 33.15
C LEU A 7 -4.26 -26.03 34.14
N GLU A 8 -4.66 -26.10 35.41
CA GLU A 8 -3.89 -26.78 36.46
C GLU A 8 -3.73 -28.28 36.15
N HIS A 9 -4.81 -28.94 35.73
CA HIS A 9 -4.77 -30.35 35.32
C HIS A 9 -3.95 -30.56 34.04
N ALA A 10 -4.08 -29.66 33.06
CA ALA A 10 -3.29 -29.71 31.83
C ALA A 10 -1.77 -29.62 32.14
N LEU A 11 -1.38 -28.71 33.05
CA LEU A 11 0.01 -28.59 33.49
C LEU A 11 0.50 -29.85 34.20
N GLU A 12 -0.31 -30.48 35.05
CA GLU A 12 0.04 -31.75 35.70
C GLU A 12 0.31 -32.87 34.70
N VAL A 13 -0.50 -32.97 33.65
CA VAL A 13 -0.35 -33.99 32.59
C VAL A 13 0.91 -33.73 31.74
N LEU A 14 1.25 -32.46 31.49
CA LEU A 14 2.42 -32.10 30.68
C LEU A 14 3.74 -32.15 31.46
N ARG A 15 3.69 -31.97 32.80
CA ARG A 15 4.85 -31.89 33.69
C ARG A 15 5.90 -33.01 33.52
N PRO A 16 5.53 -34.29 33.29
CA PRO A 16 6.51 -35.37 33.11
C PRO A 16 7.38 -35.23 31.87
N LYS A 17 6.95 -34.47 30.85
CA LYS A 17 7.70 -34.22 29.60
C LYS A 17 7.98 -32.73 29.39
N TRP A 18 7.95 -31.96 30.48
CA TRP A 18 8.01 -30.50 30.40
C TRP A 18 9.28 -30.02 29.71
N ASP A 19 10.41 -30.67 29.97
CA ASP A 19 11.70 -30.30 29.36
C ASP A 19 11.71 -30.54 27.84
N ASP A 20 11.13 -31.65 27.36
CA ASP A 20 10.99 -31.93 25.92
C ASP A 20 10.09 -30.90 25.23
N PHE A 21 8.97 -30.55 25.87
CA PHE A 21 8.07 -29.52 25.36
C PHE A 21 8.72 -28.13 25.36
N ASN A 22 9.42 -27.76 26.44
CA ASN A 22 10.12 -26.49 26.53
C ASN A 22 11.19 -26.38 25.47
N ALA A 23 12.02 -27.40 25.27
CA ALA A 23 13.05 -27.37 24.25
C ALA A 23 12.46 -27.16 22.84
N HIS A 24 11.33 -27.81 22.55
CA HIS A 24 10.61 -27.60 21.29
C HIS A 24 10.02 -26.20 21.18
N PHE A 25 9.35 -25.71 22.23
CA PHE A 25 8.74 -24.38 22.25
C PHE A 25 9.78 -23.26 22.21
N GLU A 26 10.92 -23.41 22.87
CA GLU A 26 12.04 -22.47 22.80
C GLU A 26 12.55 -22.36 21.36
N SER A 27 12.75 -23.49 20.67
CA SER A 27 13.17 -23.49 19.26
C SER A 27 12.16 -22.80 18.33
N GLU A 28 10.86 -23.04 18.51
CA GLU A 28 9.83 -22.34 17.73
C GLU A 28 9.72 -20.86 18.11
N ASN A 29 9.85 -20.53 19.40
CA ASN A 29 9.82 -19.15 19.89
C ASN A 29 11.01 -18.34 19.36
N GLU A 30 12.19 -18.93 19.21
CA GLU A 30 13.34 -18.25 18.60
C GLU A 30 13.05 -17.85 17.15
N LYS A 31 12.40 -18.72 16.37
CA LYS A 31 11.95 -18.39 15.00
C LYS A 31 10.94 -17.24 15.02
N PHE A 32 9.95 -17.31 15.90
CA PHE A 32 8.92 -16.28 16.05
C PHE A 32 9.51 -14.93 16.47
N ILE A 33 10.41 -14.91 17.45
CA ILE A 33 11.13 -13.71 17.89
C ILE A 33 11.98 -13.15 16.74
N GLY A 34 12.59 -14.02 15.93
CA GLY A 34 13.30 -13.63 14.72
C GLY A 34 12.41 -12.88 13.73
N LEU A 35 11.18 -13.34 13.51
CA LEU A 35 10.19 -12.66 12.68
C LEU A 35 9.77 -11.31 13.27
N LEU A 36 9.48 -11.25 14.57
CA LEU A 36 9.10 -10.00 15.25
C LEU A 36 10.19 -8.92 15.25
N ARG A 37 11.46 -9.34 15.22
CA ARG A 37 12.60 -8.42 15.19
C ARG A 37 12.92 -7.87 13.81
N GLN A 38 12.29 -8.38 12.75
CA GLN A 38 12.47 -7.80 11.43
C GLN A 38 12.02 -6.35 11.41
N ASP A 39 12.64 -5.54 10.56
CA ASP A 39 12.43 -4.10 10.56
C ASP A 39 11.04 -3.77 10.00
N HIS A 40 10.07 -3.59 10.89
CA HIS A 40 8.68 -3.34 10.52
C HIS A 40 8.45 -1.90 10.01
N ASP A 41 9.48 -1.04 10.04
CA ASP A 41 9.37 0.36 9.62
C ASP A 41 8.98 0.47 8.13
N ALA A 42 9.56 -0.36 7.27
CA ALA A 42 9.25 -0.35 5.84
C ALA A 42 7.79 -0.72 5.56
N LEU A 43 7.26 -1.77 6.19
CA LEU A 43 5.86 -2.17 6.02
C LEU A 43 4.90 -1.08 6.51
N GLY A 44 5.19 -0.50 7.68
CA GLY A 44 4.42 0.62 8.23
C GLY A 44 4.40 1.83 7.29
N ARG A 45 5.53 2.15 6.66
CA ARG A 45 5.66 3.29 5.73
C ARG A 45 5.00 3.03 4.37
N VAL A 46 5.08 1.82 3.83
CA VAL A 46 4.31 1.41 2.63
C VAL A 46 2.81 1.49 2.93
N LEU A 47 2.36 0.96 4.07
CA LEU A 47 0.97 1.04 4.51
C LEU A 47 0.51 2.48 4.68
N LYS A 48 1.32 3.34 5.31
CA LYS A 48 1.02 4.76 5.48
C LYS A 48 0.87 5.48 4.13
N SER A 49 1.77 5.20 3.18
CA SER A 49 1.69 5.74 1.81
C SER A 49 0.38 5.32 1.13
N HIS A 50 -0.01 4.06 1.28
CA HIS A 50 -1.28 3.54 0.78
C HIS A 50 -2.50 4.25 1.38
N LEU A 51 -2.54 4.40 2.71
CA LEU A 51 -3.68 5.04 3.41
C LEU A 51 -3.83 6.53 3.04
N ILE A 52 -2.71 7.25 2.90
CA ILE A 52 -2.72 8.64 2.43
C ILE A 52 -3.32 8.71 1.02
N LEU A 53 -2.84 7.87 0.11
CA LEU A 53 -3.37 7.83 -1.26
C LEU A 53 -4.84 7.43 -1.30
N GLU A 54 -5.27 6.49 -0.46
CA GLU A 54 -6.67 6.10 -0.38
C GLU A 54 -7.58 7.26 0.05
N HIS A 55 -7.12 8.07 1.01
CA HIS A 55 -7.82 9.27 1.45
C HIS A 55 -7.99 10.25 0.28
N TYR A 56 -6.89 10.65 -0.38
CA TYR A 56 -6.96 11.60 -1.50
C TYR A 56 -7.73 11.05 -2.70
N LEU A 57 -7.63 9.75 -2.97
CA LEU A 57 -8.41 9.09 -4.02
C LEU A 57 -9.91 9.16 -3.70
N THR A 58 -10.30 8.95 -2.45
CA THR A 58 -11.70 9.07 -2.02
C THR A 58 -12.19 10.50 -2.19
N VAL A 59 -11.41 11.51 -1.79
CA VAL A 59 -11.73 12.94 -1.97
C VAL A 59 -11.89 13.28 -3.45
N TYR A 60 -10.93 12.86 -4.29
CA TYR A 60 -10.97 13.09 -5.74
C TYR A 60 -12.23 12.51 -6.37
N LEU A 61 -12.61 11.27 -6.04
CA LEU A 61 -13.79 10.61 -6.59
C LEU A 61 -15.08 11.30 -6.17
N LYS A 62 -15.21 11.69 -4.89
CA LYS A 62 -16.38 12.43 -4.40
C LYS A 62 -16.57 13.73 -5.17
N GLN A 63 -15.51 14.52 -5.31
CA GLN A 63 -15.57 15.81 -6.00
C GLN A 63 -15.77 15.67 -7.52
N SER A 64 -15.12 14.70 -8.15
CA SER A 64 -15.18 14.51 -9.60
C SER A 64 -16.53 13.96 -10.08
N PHE A 65 -17.20 13.15 -9.24
CA PHE A 65 -18.47 12.52 -9.58
C PHE A 65 -19.67 13.09 -8.81
N GLY A 66 -19.46 14.09 -7.95
CA GLY A 66 -20.53 14.67 -7.12
C GLY A 66 -21.16 13.67 -6.16
N LEU A 67 -20.36 12.79 -5.54
CA LEU A 67 -20.84 11.74 -4.64
C LEU A 67 -20.74 12.21 -3.19
N ASP A 68 -21.89 12.32 -2.52
CA ASP A 68 -21.93 12.73 -1.10
C ASP A 68 -21.46 11.61 -0.16
N ASP A 69 -21.86 10.35 -0.42
CA ASP A 69 -21.55 9.19 0.42
C ASP A 69 -20.91 8.04 -0.36
N LEU A 70 -19.62 8.20 -0.69
CA LEU A 70 -18.80 7.12 -1.24
C LEU A 70 -18.39 6.07 -0.18
N GLU A 71 -18.49 6.39 1.10
CA GLU A 71 -18.01 5.54 2.20
C GLU A 71 -18.95 4.36 2.44
N SER A 72 -20.27 4.55 2.33
CA SER A 72 -21.24 3.46 2.43
C SER A 72 -21.07 2.38 1.35
N ALA A 73 -20.52 2.74 0.18
CA ALA A 73 -20.20 1.79 -0.88
C ALA A 73 -19.03 0.84 -0.53
N ARG A 74 -18.26 1.13 0.52
CA ARG A 74 -17.14 0.30 1.03
C ARG A 74 -16.19 -0.18 -0.07
N LEU A 75 -15.91 0.69 -1.04
CA LEU A 75 -15.00 0.36 -2.13
C LEU A 75 -13.58 0.16 -1.60
N SER A 76 -12.95 -0.95 -1.99
CA SER A 76 -11.53 -1.17 -1.79
C SER A 76 -10.70 -0.16 -2.59
N PHE A 77 -9.44 0.04 -2.19
CA PHE A 77 -8.48 0.85 -2.94
C PHE A 77 -8.43 0.47 -4.42
N PHE A 78 -8.35 -0.83 -4.74
CA PHE A 78 -8.29 -1.30 -6.12
C PHE A 78 -9.54 -0.90 -6.93
N GLN A 79 -10.72 -1.05 -6.33
CA GLN A 79 -11.98 -0.63 -6.97
C GLN A 79 -11.99 0.89 -7.21
N LYS A 80 -11.55 1.70 -6.23
CA LYS A 80 -11.44 3.15 -6.38
C LYS A 80 -10.48 3.54 -7.52
N VAL A 81 -9.32 2.90 -7.61
CA VAL A 81 -8.35 3.15 -8.71
C VAL A 81 -8.96 2.77 -10.07
N THR A 82 -9.79 1.73 -10.12
CA THR A 82 -10.45 1.31 -11.36
C THR A 82 -11.41 2.37 -11.90
N LEU A 83 -12.05 3.15 -11.01
CA LEU A 83 -12.95 4.25 -11.38
C LEU A 83 -12.22 5.48 -11.97
N LEU A 84 -10.89 5.58 -11.81
CA LEU A 84 -10.14 6.68 -12.41
C LEU A 84 -10.20 6.61 -13.95
N PRO A 85 -10.27 7.73 -14.66
CA PRO A 85 -10.20 7.72 -16.12
C PRO A 85 -8.87 7.15 -16.61
N ALA A 86 -8.90 6.37 -17.69
CA ALA A 86 -7.71 5.78 -18.31
C ALA A 86 -7.02 6.73 -19.31
N THR A 87 -7.74 7.73 -19.81
CA THR A 87 -7.25 8.67 -20.83
C THR A 87 -7.80 10.07 -20.57
N GLY A 88 -7.14 11.08 -21.14
CA GLY A 88 -7.65 12.45 -21.23
C GLY A 88 -7.78 13.20 -19.89
N SER A 89 -7.09 12.74 -18.85
CA SER A 89 -7.15 13.35 -17.52
C SER A 89 -5.82 13.20 -16.81
N ALA A 90 -5.46 14.17 -15.98
CA ALA A 90 -4.17 14.18 -15.28
C ALA A 90 -3.98 12.97 -14.36
N VAL A 91 -5.07 12.48 -13.75
CA VAL A 91 -5.03 11.28 -12.90
C VAL A 91 -4.73 9.99 -13.68
N SER A 92 -4.94 9.96 -15.01
CA SER A 92 -4.56 8.79 -15.81
C SER A 92 -3.04 8.55 -15.75
N ALA A 93 -2.24 9.62 -15.64
CA ALA A 93 -0.78 9.56 -15.57
C ALA A 93 -0.26 8.74 -14.39
N VAL A 94 -1.02 8.64 -13.29
CA VAL A 94 -0.59 7.93 -12.07
C VAL A 94 -1.36 6.63 -11.83
N LYS A 95 -2.36 6.30 -12.66
CA LYS A 95 -3.25 5.16 -12.45
C LYS A 95 -2.52 3.83 -12.36
N LEU A 96 -1.57 3.56 -13.26
CA LEU A 96 -0.78 2.32 -13.25
C LEU A 96 0.15 2.24 -12.03
N GLY A 97 0.77 3.35 -11.64
CA GLY A 97 1.56 3.43 -10.42
C GLY A 97 0.73 3.14 -9.16
N LEU A 98 -0.51 3.64 -9.09
CA LEU A 98 -1.44 3.35 -7.98
C LEU A 98 -1.81 1.87 -7.92
N LYS A 99 -2.12 1.25 -9.08
CA LYS A 99 -2.35 -0.21 -9.15
C LYS A 99 -1.13 -0.99 -8.67
N LYS A 100 0.06 -0.58 -9.11
CA LYS A 100 1.32 -1.23 -8.73
C LYS A 100 1.59 -1.12 -7.23
N LEU A 101 1.39 0.06 -6.63
CA LEU A 101 1.52 0.25 -5.19
C LEU A 101 0.58 -0.68 -4.41
N ASN A 102 -0.67 -0.83 -4.86
CA ASN A 102 -1.60 -1.75 -4.19
C ASN A 102 -1.12 -3.21 -4.26
N LYS A 103 -0.57 -3.63 -5.40
CA LYS A 103 0.01 -4.97 -5.56
C LYS A 103 1.21 -5.17 -4.62
N VAL A 104 2.17 -4.24 -4.62
CA VAL A 104 3.35 -4.27 -3.74
C VAL A 104 2.91 -4.29 -2.27
N ARG A 105 1.98 -3.42 -1.86
CA ARG A 105 1.45 -3.39 -0.49
C ARG A 105 0.83 -4.73 -0.10
N ASN A 106 0.01 -5.33 -0.97
CA ASN A 106 -0.61 -6.62 -0.68
C ASN A 106 0.43 -7.73 -0.53
N GLU A 107 1.37 -7.84 -1.47
CA GLU A 107 2.41 -8.85 -1.44
C GLU A 107 3.33 -8.68 -0.22
N PHE A 108 3.74 -7.45 0.08
CA PHE A 108 4.60 -7.11 1.21
C PHE A 108 3.91 -7.32 2.57
N ALA A 109 2.60 -7.04 2.66
CA ALA A 109 1.84 -7.27 3.89
C ALA A 109 1.52 -8.75 4.16
N HIS A 110 1.54 -9.62 3.13
CA HIS A 110 1.16 -11.02 3.25
C HIS A 110 2.33 -11.99 3.39
N ARG A 111 3.57 -11.52 3.28
CA ARG A 111 4.76 -12.38 3.31
C ARG A 111 5.73 -11.90 4.39
N LEU A 112 5.98 -12.78 5.37
CA LEU A 112 6.73 -12.46 6.58
C LEU A 112 8.22 -12.13 6.36
N ASN A 113 8.82 -12.53 5.23
CA ASN A 113 10.27 -12.39 4.98
C ASN A 113 10.57 -11.78 3.59
N GLN A 114 9.71 -10.93 3.03
CA GLN A 114 10.03 -10.31 1.75
C GLN A 114 10.86 -9.06 1.91
N ASP A 115 11.86 -8.92 1.06
CA ASP A 115 12.62 -7.68 0.89
C ASP A 115 11.88 -6.78 -0.11
N LEU A 116 11.65 -5.52 0.28
CA LEU A 116 11.00 -4.54 -0.59
C LEU A 116 11.83 -4.24 -1.85
N GLU A 117 13.14 -4.47 -1.79
CA GLU A 117 14.04 -4.28 -2.93
C GLU A 117 13.85 -5.34 -4.04
N GLU A 118 13.22 -6.48 -3.75
CA GLU A 118 12.91 -7.52 -4.76
C GLU A 118 11.73 -7.15 -5.67
N PHE A 119 10.95 -6.14 -5.31
CA PHE A 119 9.79 -5.74 -6.10
C PHE A 119 10.21 -4.93 -7.32
N ASP A 120 9.78 -5.38 -8.49
CA ASP A 120 9.75 -4.52 -9.67
C ASP A 120 8.83 -3.32 -9.40
N LEU A 121 9.27 -2.09 -9.65
CA LEU A 121 8.48 -0.86 -9.50
C LEU A 121 8.28 -0.10 -10.82
N ASN A 122 8.39 -0.76 -11.98
CA ASN A 122 8.37 -0.11 -13.30
C ASN A 122 7.29 0.98 -13.49
N PRO A 123 5.97 0.73 -13.27
CA PRO A 123 4.95 1.78 -13.42
C PRO A 123 5.13 2.99 -12.48
N ILE A 124 5.72 2.77 -11.30
CA ILE A 124 6.06 3.84 -10.35
C ILE A 124 7.28 4.62 -10.86
N ASN A 125 8.30 3.92 -11.35
CA ASN A 125 9.53 4.51 -11.87
C ASN A 125 9.28 5.36 -13.11
N GLU A 126 8.40 4.95 -14.02
CA GLU A 126 8.04 5.75 -15.21
C GLU A 126 7.50 7.14 -14.81
N VAL A 127 6.58 7.18 -13.85
CA VAL A 127 6.01 8.43 -13.32
C VAL A 127 7.09 9.29 -12.66
N ILE A 128 7.93 8.67 -11.81
CA ILE A 128 9.02 9.39 -11.13
C ILE A 128 9.99 10.00 -12.15
N ASN A 129 10.41 9.24 -13.16
CA ASN A 129 11.37 9.72 -14.15
C ASN A 129 10.84 10.91 -14.97
N ILE A 130 9.52 10.99 -15.17
CA ILE A 130 8.89 12.12 -15.86
C ILE A 130 8.84 13.35 -14.96
N PHE A 131 8.38 13.21 -13.71
CA PHE A 131 8.09 14.36 -12.84
C PHE A 131 9.25 14.77 -11.92
N ARG A 132 10.24 13.90 -11.74
CA ARG A 132 11.44 14.10 -10.91
C ARG A 132 12.68 13.46 -11.58
N PRO A 133 13.05 13.85 -12.81
CA PRO A 133 14.11 13.20 -13.59
C PRO A 133 15.48 13.19 -12.90
N GLU A 134 15.78 14.21 -12.11
CA GLU A 134 17.06 14.35 -11.40
C GLU A 134 17.08 13.70 -10.01
N ALA A 135 15.96 13.11 -9.57
CA ALA A 135 15.88 12.52 -8.24
C ALA A 135 16.59 11.16 -8.19
N THR A 136 17.40 10.96 -7.16
CA THR A 136 18.02 9.67 -6.85
C THR A 136 17.41 9.10 -5.58
N PHE A 137 17.22 7.78 -5.56
CA PHE A 137 16.58 7.06 -4.46
C PHE A 137 17.50 5.92 -4.01
N LYS A 138 17.59 5.72 -2.70
CA LYS A 138 18.48 4.70 -2.12
C LYS A 138 17.80 3.35 -1.97
N SER A 139 16.47 3.33 -2.01
CA SER A 139 15.64 2.15 -1.79
C SER A 139 14.34 2.22 -2.61
N ASN A 140 13.70 1.07 -2.78
CA ASN A 140 12.33 0.97 -3.29
C ASN A 140 11.31 1.64 -2.36
N LEU A 141 11.58 1.70 -1.06
CA LEU A 141 10.76 2.47 -0.11
C LEU A 141 10.73 3.96 -0.46
N ASP A 142 11.90 4.56 -0.70
CA ASP A 142 12.00 5.98 -1.04
C ASP A 142 11.28 6.28 -2.36
N ARG A 143 11.33 5.34 -3.33
CA ARG A 143 10.59 5.44 -4.60
C ARG A 143 9.08 5.41 -4.37
N ILE A 144 8.58 4.53 -3.52
CA ILE A 144 7.16 4.45 -3.18
C ILE A 144 6.68 5.76 -2.55
N GLU A 145 7.43 6.31 -1.60
CA GLU A 145 7.05 7.57 -0.94
C GLU A 145 7.13 8.78 -1.88
N ALA A 146 8.14 8.81 -2.76
CA ALA A 146 8.25 9.83 -3.79
C ALA A 146 7.09 9.78 -4.78
N PHE A 147 6.73 8.58 -5.22
CA PHE A 147 5.56 8.36 -6.06
C PHE A 147 4.27 8.76 -5.36
N ALA A 148 4.09 8.40 -4.08
CA ALA A 148 2.89 8.77 -3.33
C ALA A 148 2.72 10.29 -3.29
N THR A 149 3.82 11.04 -3.12
CA THR A 149 3.78 12.50 -3.16
C THR A 149 3.36 13.02 -4.55
N ILE A 150 3.87 12.44 -5.64
CA ILE A 150 3.48 12.81 -7.00
C ILE A 150 1.98 12.49 -7.23
N ALA A 151 1.55 11.29 -6.88
CA ALA A 151 0.18 10.84 -7.07
C ALA A 151 -0.83 11.68 -6.29
N VAL A 152 -0.51 12.13 -5.08
CA VAL A 152 -1.34 13.08 -4.33
C VAL A 152 -1.54 14.38 -5.13
N THR A 153 -0.50 14.94 -5.75
CA THR A 153 -0.62 16.14 -6.60
C THR A 153 -1.64 15.94 -7.73
N PHE A 154 -1.68 14.75 -8.33
CA PHE A 154 -2.62 14.41 -9.40
C PHE A 154 -4.04 14.08 -8.93
N LEU A 155 -4.23 13.81 -7.64
CA LEU A 155 -5.52 13.57 -7.01
C LEU A 155 -6.12 14.84 -6.39
N ILE A 156 -5.35 15.93 -6.28
CA ILE A 156 -5.87 17.23 -5.85
C ILE A 156 -6.53 17.91 -7.04
N ILE A 157 -7.77 18.34 -6.88
CA ILE A 157 -8.46 19.13 -7.91
C ILE A 157 -7.83 20.53 -7.97
N PRO A 158 -7.40 21.00 -9.16
CA PRO A 158 -6.85 22.34 -9.30
C PRO A 158 -7.86 23.44 -8.91
N PRO A 159 -7.38 24.60 -8.43
CA PRO A 159 -8.20 25.81 -8.30
C PRO A 159 -8.91 26.19 -9.61
N ASP A 160 -10.08 26.83 -9.52
CA ASP A 160 -10.95 27.11 -10.68
C ASP A 160 -10.26 27.88 -11.81
N ASP A 161 -9.37 28.81 -11.47
CA ASP A 161 -8.58 29.61 -12.41
C ASP A 161 -7.53 28.79 -13.18
N LEU A 162 -7.12 27.63 -12.65
CA LEU A 162 -6.12 26.74 -13.25
C LEU A 162 -6.72 25.49 -13.91
N LYS A 163 -8.01 25.19 -13.65
CA LYS A 163 -8.67 23.96 -14.14
C LYS A 163 -8.58 23.78 -15.65
N GLN A 164 -8.82 24.84 -16.43
CA GLN A 164 -8.85 24.75 -17.89
C GLN A 164 -7.47 24.43 -18.47
N THR A 165 -6.43 25.14 -18.02
CA THR A 165 -5.04 24.90 -18.45
C THR A 165 -4.59 23.50 -18.05
N PHE A 166 -4.93 23.05 -16.84
CA PHE A 166 -4.61 21.71 -16.38
C PHE A 166 -5.31 20.63 -17.23
N ALA A 167 -6.60 20.78 -17.52
CA ALA A 167 -7.33 19.84 -18.38
C ALA A 167 -6.75 19.75 -19.80
N GLN A 168 -6.36 20.89 -20.38
CA GLN A 168 -5.73 20.93 -21.71
C GLN A 168 -4.37 20.23 -21.74
N ALA A 169 -3.54 20.41 -20.71
CA ALA A 169 -2.21 19.80 -20.64
C ALA A 169 -2.26 18.26 -20.66
N PHE A 170 -3.31 17.66 -20.09
CA PHE A 170 -3.45 16.21 -19.97
C PHE A 170 -4.44 15.58 -20.95
N SER A 171 -5.00 16.35 -21.89
CA SER A 171 -6.03 15.85 -22.83
C SER A 171 -5.56 14.69 -23.71
N ASN A 172 -4.25 14.58 -23.96
CA ASN A 172 -3.65 13.55 -24.80
C ASN A 172 -2.94 12.44 -23.99
N VAL A 173 -3.00 12.50 -22.65
CA VAL A 173 -2.34 11.50 -21.80
C VAL A 173 -3.21 10.25 -21.72
N SER A 174 -2.60 9.11 -22.02
CA SER A 174 -3.23 7.78 -21.99
C SER A 174 -2.40 6.81 -21.20
N ALA A 175 -3.04 6.04 -20.32
CA ALA A 175 -2.41 4.95 -19.58
C ALA A 175 -2.84 3.61 -20.17
N PHE A 176 -1.89 2.84 -20.69
CA PHE A 176 -2.13 1.52 -21.28
C PHE A 176 -1.76 0.44 -20.27
N ASP A 177 -2.76 -0.34 -19.86
CA ASP A 177 -2.53 -1.50 -19.01
C ASP A 177 -2.25 -2.71 -19.89
N HIS A 178 -1.04 -3.26 -19.80
CA HIS A 178 -0.62 -4.42 -20.60
C HIS A 178 -0.92 -5.77 -19.91
N ASP A 179 -1.47 -5.75 -18.68
CA ASP A 179 -1.78 -6.95 -17.86
C ASP A 179 -3.28 -7.33 -17.89
N LEU A 180 -3.98 -7.10 -19.01
CA LEU A 180 -5.33 -7.64 -19.28
C LEU A 180 -5.28 -8.86 -20.20
#